data_AF-A0AAE1JDB6-F1
#
_entry.id   AF-A0AAE1JDB6-F1
#
_cell.length_a   1.000
_cell.length_b   1.000
_cell.length_c   1.000
_cell.angle_alpha   90.00
_cell.angle_beta   90.00
_cell.angle_gamma   90.00
#
_symmetry.space_group_name_H-M   'P 1'
#
loop_
_entity.id
_entity.type
_entity.pdbx_description
1 polymer ?
#
loop_
_entity_poly.entity_id
_entity_poly.type
_entity_poly.pdbx_seq_one_letter_code
_entity_poly.pdbx_strand_id
1 'polypeptide(L)' 'MVKDDLSVEPFSSAAALSFLVKSKVGERDLEEMDLSIGVNEVFGILKAAMMSTSALTIGLRPLITVVKEEK' A
#
# COMPACT_ATOMS: atom_id res chain seq x y z
N MET A 1 1.79 6.92 5.69
CA MET A 1 0.48 7.26 5.10
C MET A 1 0.45 6.57 3.75
N VAL A 2 -0.62 5.83 3.43
CA VAL A 2 -0.75 5.19 2.11
C VAL A 2 -0.99 6.28 1.07
N LYS A 3 -0.54 6.06 -0.16
CA LYS A 3 -0.81 6.96 -1.27
C LYS A 3 -1.90 6.34 -2.15
N ASP A 4 -2.88 7.14 -2.53
CA ASP A 4 -4.06 6.69 -3.29
C ASP A 4 -3.80 6.62 -4.81
N ASP A 5 -2.57 6.87 -5.28
CA ASP A 5 -2.17 6.85 -6.69
C ASP A 5 -1.62 5.47 -7.12
N LEU A 6 -2.44 4.43 -6.92
CA LEU A 6 -2.07 3.07 -7.28
C LEU A 6 -1.93 2.93 -8.80
N SER A 7 -0.70 2.66 -9.25
CA SER A 7 -0.41 2.18 -10.60
C SER A 7 -0.15 0.68 -10.55
N VAL A 8 -0.78 -0.08 -11.45
CA VAL A 8 -0.58 -1.52 -11.55
C VAL A 8 0.30 -1.80 -12.76
N GLU A 9 1.48 -2.37 -12.51
CA GLU A 9 2.42 -2.81 -13.55
C GLU A 9 2.70 -4.31 -13.37
N PRO A 10 2.96 -5.07 -14.45
CA PRO A 10 3.45 -6.43 -14.33
C PRO A 10 4.71 -6.49 -13.46
N PHE A 11 4.80 -7.51 -12.60
CA PHE A 11 5.93 -7.64 -11.69
C PHE A 11 7.25 -7.76 -12.47
N SER A 12 8.20 -6.89 -12.15
CA SER A 12 9.54 -6.87 -12.71
C SER A 12 10.51 -6.25 -11.71
N SER A 13 11.64 -6.91 -11.46
CA SER A 13 12.69 -6.39 -10.59
C SER A 13 13.21 -5.03 -11.09
N ALA A 14 13.31 -4.85 -12.41
CA ALA A 14 13.69 -3.57 -13.01
C ALA A 14 12.65 -2.47 -12.77
N ALA A 15 11.36 -2.79 -12.84
CA ALA A 15 10.28 -1.83 -12.56
C ALA A 15 10.29 -1.41 -11.09
N ALA A 16 10.43 -2.36 -10.17
CA ALA A 16 10.55 -2.10 -8.74
C ALA A 16 11.76 -1.20 -8.41
N LEU A 17 12.94 -1.52 -8.93
CA LEU A 17 14.14 -0.69 -8.73
C LEU A 17 13.99 0.72 -9.32
N SER A 18 13.41 0.84 -10.52
CA SER A 18 13.11 2.14 -11.15
C SER A 18 12.15 2.97 -10.29
N PHE A 19 11.13 2.36 -9.69
CA PHE A 19 10.20 3.03 -8.78
C PHE A 19 10.89 3.54 -7.51
N LEU A 20 11.78 2.73 -6.91
CA LEU A 20 12.56 3.12 -5.72
C LEU A 20 13.46 4.32 -6.02
N VAL A 21 14.18 4.29 -7.15
CA VAL A 21 15.04 5.40 -7.59
C VAL A 21 14.24 6.68 -7.79
N LYS A 22 13.06 6.60 -8.43
CA LYS A 22 12.17 7.76 -8.63
C LYS A 22 11.61 8.30 -7.32
N SER A 23 11.34 7.43 -6.36
CA SER A 23 10.78 7.79 -5.05
C SER A 23 11.78 8.51 -4.14
N LYS A 24 13.08 8.47 -4.45
CA LYS A 24 14.18 9.10 -3.67
C LYS A 24 14.19 8.68 -2.20
N VAL A 25 13.73 7.47 -1.90
CA VAL A 25 13.70 6.91 -0.55
C VAL A 25 15.08 6.34 -0.22
N GLY A 26 15.61 6.60 0.98
CA GLY A 26 16.87 6.02 1.41
C GLY A 26 16.73 4.51 1.64
N GLU A 27 17.76 3.73 1.33
CA GLU A 27 17.73 2.26 1.48
C GLU A 27 17.34 1.80 2.90
N ARG A 28 17.71 2.58 3.92
CA ARG A 28 17.40 2.31 5.33
C ARG A 28 15.96 2.61 5.73
N ASP A 29 15.22 3.30 4.88
CA ASP A 29 13.82 3.68 5.11
C ASP A 29 12.85 2.69 4.44
N LEU A 30 13.37 1.63 3.80
CA LEU A 30 12.60 0.59 3.13
C LEU A 30 12.40 -0.62 4.05
N GLU A 31 11.17 -1.10 4.11
CA GLU A 31 10.77 -2.33 4.80
C GLU A 31 9.87 -3.15 3.87
N GLU A 32 10.17 -4.44 3.76
CA GLU A 32 9.29 -5.39 3.06
C GLU A 32 8.06 -5.65 3.92
N MET A 33 6.88 -5.59 3.31
CA MET A 33 5.62 -5.77 4.00
C MET A 33 4.73 -6.69 3.18
N ASP A 34 4.51 -7.89 3.71
CA ASP A 34 3.53 -8.82 3.15
C ASP A 34 2.13 -8.46 3.63
N LEU A 35 1.23 -8.22 2.67
CA LEU A 35 -0.16 -7.87 2.93
C LEU A 35 -1.09 -8.94 2.37
N SER A 36 -1.82 -9.61 3.25
CA SER A 36 -2.92 -10.49 2.85
C SER A 36 -4.19 -9.66 2.70
N ILE A 37 -4.71 -9.55 1.48
CA ILE A 37 -5.92 -8.81 1.17
C ILE A 37 -7.02 -9.82 0.81
N GLY A 38 -7.95 -10.03 1.73
CA GLY A 38 -9.12 -10.89 1.55
C GLY A 38 -10.39 -10.10 1.22
N VAL A 39 -11.53 -10.80 1.24
CA VAL A 39 -12.84 -10.23 0.87
C VAL A 39 -13.24 -9.08 1.79
N ASN A 40 -12.96 -9.19 3.09
CA ASN A 40 -13.32 -8.18 4.08
C ASN A 40 -12.53 -6.89 3.86
N GLU A 41 -11.23 -7.02 3.57
CA GLU A 41 -10.32 -5.90 3.29
C GLU A 41 -10.74 -5.19 2.01
N VAL A 42 -11.03 -5.95 0.94
CA VAL A 42 -11.52 -5.39 -0.33
C VAL A 42 -12.85 -4.67 -0.14
N PHE A 43 -13.78 -5.23 0.65
CA PHE A 43 -15.05 -4.57 0.92
C PHE A 43 -14.86 -3.24 1.67
N GLY A 44 -13.90 -3.18 2.59
CA GLY A 44 -13.49 -1.94 3.26
C GLY A 44 -12.96 -0.89 2.28
N ILE A 45 -12.09 -1.28 1.36
CA ILE A 45 -11.57 -0.40 0.30
C ILE A 45 -12.69 0.08 -0.62
N LEU A 46 -13.58 -0.81 -1.06
CA LEU A 46 -14.70 -0.47 -1.92
C LEU A 46 -15.63 0.54 -1.25
N LYS A 47 -15.98 0.30 0.03
CA LYS A 47 -16.79 1.24 0.81
C LYS A 47 -16.10 2.61 0.90
N ALA A 48 -14.79 2.63 1.15
CA ALA A 48 -14.02 3.87 1.18
C ALA A 48 -14.01 4.59 -0.18
N ALA A 49 -13.89 3.86 -1.29
CA ALA A 49 -13.92 4.40 -2.65
C ALA A 49 -15.26 5.06 -3.01
N MET A 50 -16.37 4.55 -2.47
CA MET A 50 -17.70 5.16 -2.67
C MET A 50 -17.91 6.42 -1.84
N MET A 51 -17.18 6.57 -0.73
CA MET A 51 -17.39 7.65 0.24
C MET A 51 -16.29 8.73 0.18
N SER A 52 -15.15 8.46 -0.46
CA SER A 52 -13.96 9.30 -0.40
C SER A 52 -13.07 9.14 -1.63
N THR A 53 -12.25 10.15 -1.90
CA THR A 53 -11.15 10.11 -2.87
C THR A 53 -9.88 9.47 -2.30
N SER A 54 -9.87 9.14 -1.00
CA SER A 54 -8.74 8.51 -0.29
C SER A 54 -9.01 7.06 0.06
N ALA A 55 -9.45 6.28 -0.93
CA ALA A 55 -9.96 4.93 -0.77
C ALA A 55 -8.93 3.94 -0.18
N LEU A 56 -7.70 3.95 -0.68
CA LEU A 56 -6.63 3.08 -0.24
C LEU A 56 -6.09 3.54 1.11
N THR A 57 -5.99 4.85 1.31
CA THR A 57 -5.62 5.40 2.62
C THR A 57 -6.59 5.04 3.71
N ILE A 58 -7.89 5.01 3.45
CA ILE A 58 -8.89 4.68 4.46
C ILE A 58 -9.08 3.16 4.56
N GLY A 59 -9.17 2.46 3.43
CA GLY A 59 -9.43 1.02 3.36
C GLY A 59 -8.28 0.15 3.86
N LEU A 60 -7.02 0.55 3.64
CA LEU A 60 -5.85 -0.21 4.07
C LEU A 60 -5.31 0.19 5.46
N ARG A 61 -5.85 1.25 6.08
CA ARG A 61 -5.46 1.69 7.44
C ARG A 61 -5.40 0.54 8.44
N PRO A 62 -6.43 -0.31 8.58
CA PRO A 62 -6.44 -1.38 9.57
C PRO A 62 -5.31 -2.39 9.38
N LEU A 63 -4.93 -2.69 8.13
CA LEU A 63 -3.89 -3.67 7.80
C LEU A 63 -2.49 -3.16 8.15
N ILE A 64 -2.25 -1.86 7.98
CA ILE A 64 -0.93 -1.26 8.21
C ILE A 64 -0.71 -0.93 9.69
N THR A 65 -1.78 -0.71 10.47
CA THR A 65 -1.66 -0.48 11.91
C THR A 65 -1.29 -1.74 12.69
N VAL A 66 -1.75 -2.92 12.25
CA VAL A 66 -1.46 -4.20 12.93
C VAL A 66 0.04 -4.54 12.84
N VAL A 67 0.67 -4.30 11.69
CA VAL A 67 2.11 -4.55 11.49
C VAL A 67 3.00 -3.67 12.39
N LYS A 68 2.50 -2.54 12.89
CA LYS A 68 3.26 -1.68 13.81
C LYS A 68 3.23 -2.13 15.27
N GLU A 69 2.26 -2.94 15.68
CA GLU A 69 2.14 -3.39 17.07
C GLU A 69 2.92 -4.68 17.35
N GLU A 70 3.31 -5.44 16.31
CA GLU A 70 4.15 -6.63 16.45
C GLU A 70 5.67 -6.33 16.43
N LYS A 71 6.08 -5.06 16.59
CA LYS A 71 7.48 -4.61 16.59
C LYS A 71 7.93 -4.05 17.94
#